data_AF-A0A4Y9SQ00-F1
#
_entry.id   AF-A0A4Y9SQ00-F1
#
_cell.length_a   1.000
_cell.length_b   1.000
_cell.length_c   1.000
_cell.angle_alpha   90.00
_cell.angle_beta   90.00
_cell.angle_gamma   90.00
#
_symmetry.space_group_name_H-M   'P 1'
#
loop_
_entity.id
_entity.type
_entity.pdbx_description
1 polymer ?
#
loop_
_entity_poly.entity_id
_entity_poly.type
_entity_poly.pdbx_seq_one_letter_code
_entity_poly.pdbx_strand_id
1 'polypeptide(L)'
;MTMFGRALALAPLVGALVLAGCGGGDSSTMQNKQAGFAVGEPDPSGGSIISPAVTAQFIKMAQEQNCSDVKNHLFVIDGKQMFWDVAGKCADASYTRVLFGSSPQQTLCSVSDSIAGPRTLCADDKSRELFDTIQKNLDKADLGLTGHKVERVAFLPKAGTEIPFQLLAADTMSSVSEARQVVIKDAVSFAKLWAEHTSQIPAPIPFVDFDRQMVLAVFAGQKPNPCYDLEVNNVASAGDKMVVEYAVTQRQAYPACAQVVTTPMQMIVVERSEAPVEFVQTSDSRVPFSTISLTNNSHVTEARKVVIKDLESWTKLWIEHAAAEAPVPPVNFSQQMVIGIFLGNQPGGCYSTRINSVGKSGNTLAVYHLDRMPAAGVMCTAQVVTPAHLIVVDRTDGEVQFTTVAIPVM
;
A
#
# COMPACT_ATOMS: atom_id res chain seq x y z
N MET A 1 -15.17 14.50 -55.70
CA MET A 1 -15.20 15.82 -56.36
C MET A 1 -15.99 16.72 -55.43
N THR A 2 -15.44 17.70 -54.72
CA THR A 2 -14.69 18.93 -55.11
C THR A 2 -14.07 19.49 -53.81
N MET A 3 -12.74 19.66 -53.68
CA MET A 3 -11.86 20.77 -54.10
C MET A 3 -11.40 21.66 -52.92
N PHE A 4 -10.10 21.99 -52.99
CA PHE A 4 -9.19 22.68 -52.06
C PHE A 4 -9.32 24.22 -52.03
N GLY A 5 -8.72 24.86 -51.01
CA GLY A 5 -8.04 26.16 -51.14
C GLY A 5 -7.94 26.99 -49.83
N ARG A 6 -6.77 27.02 -49.15
CA ARG A 6 -5.76 28.12 -49.05
C ARG A 6 -6.12 29.26 -48.05
N ALA A 7 -5.23 29.87 -47.26
CA ALA A 7 -3.85 30.28 -47.49
C ALA A 7 -3.02 30.54 -46.21
N LEU A 8 -1.69 30.46 -46.34
CA LEU A 8 -0.61 30.93 -45.45
C LEU A 8 -0.37 32.45 -45.61
N ALA A 9 0.21 33.09 -44.58
CA ALA A 9 1.16 34.19 -44.73
C ALA A 9 2.21 34.18 -43.58
N LEU A 10 3.45 34.50 -43.94
CA LEU A 10 4.72 34.28 -43.23
C LEU A 10 5.43 35.64 -43.00
N ALA A 11 6.03 35.80 -41.80
CA ALA A 11 7.31 36.47 -41.51
C ALA A 11 7.42 38.03 -41.67
N PRO A 12 8.56 38.70 -41.32
CA PRO A 12 9.65 38.44 -40.35
C PRO A 12 10.13 39.70 -39.54
N LEU A 13 11.24 39.54 -38.79
CA LEU A 13 12.43 40.45 -38.69
C LEU A 13 12.63 41.41 -37.49
N VAL A 14 13.50 40.96 -36.57
CA VAL A 14 14.73 41.56 -36.00
C VAL A 14 15.04 43.06 -36.26
N GLY A 15 15.49 43.78 -35.22
CA GLY A 15 16.36 44.96 -35.38
C GLY A 15 16.52 45.83 -34.12
N ALA A 16 17.74 45.87 -33.57
CA ALA A 16 18.17 46.67 -32.42
C ALA A 16 18.26 48.19 -32.71
N LEU A 17 18.27 49.05 -31.68
CA LEU A 17 19.28 50.11 -31.53
C LEU A 17 19.25 50.85 -30.16
N VAL A 18 20.40 51.45 -29.88
CA VAL A 18 20.96 52.03 -28.65
C VAL A 18 20.62 53.53 -28.52
N LEU A 19 20.60 54.10 -27.30
CA LEU A 19 21.32 55.35 -26.94
C LEU A 19 21.22 55.71 -25.44
N ALA A 20 22.29 56.34 -24.98
CA ALA A 20 22.73 56.53 -23.60
C ALA A 20 22.17 57.80 -22.93
N GLY A 21 22.25 57.83 -21.59
CA GLY A 21 22.12 59.04 -20.76
C GLY A 21 22.81 58.87 -19.40
N CYS A 22 23.74 59.78 -19.09
CA CYS A 22 24.60 59.84 -17.91
C CYS A 22 23.92 60.28 -16.60
N GLY A 23 24.57 59.96 -15.48
CA GLY A 23 24.40 60.55 -14.13
C GLY A 23 23.95 59.48 -13.14
N GLY A 24 24.67 59.07 -12.10
CA GLY A 24 25.51 59.78 -11.13
C GLY A 24 25.21 59.06 -9.81
N GLY A 25 26.24 58.58 -9.11
CA GLY A 25 26.10 57.50 -8.11
C GLY A 25 25.37 57.86 -6.83
N ASP A 26 24.81 56.84 -6.19
CA ASP A 26 24.83 56.71 -4.73
C ASP A 26 24.60 55.26 -4.30
N SER A 27 25.31 54.87 -3.25
CA SER A 27 25.33 53.56 -2.63
C SER A 27 23.98 53.15 -2.02
N SER A 28 23.43 52.01 -2.42
CA SER A 28 22.57 51.19 -1.55
C SER A 28 22.34 49.78 -2.11
N THR A 29 22.82 48.79 -1.36
CA THR A 29 22.24 47.46 -1.12
C THR A 29 21.23 46.91 -2.13
N MET A 30 21.62 45.81 -2.79
CA MET A 30 20.73 44.93 -3.55
C MET A 30 19.58 44.41 -2.68
N GLN A 31 18.38 44.96 -2.87
CA GLN A 31 17.13 44.30 -2.45
C GLN A 31 16.72 43.30 -3.56
N ASN A 32 17.06 42.03 -3.33
CA ASN A 32 16.44 40.93 -4.04
C ASN A 32 14.98 40.83 -3.58
N LYS A 33 14.02 41.14 -4.46
CA LYS A 33 12.60 40.88 -4.25
C LYS A 33 12.37 39.37 -4.31
N GLN A 34 12.63 38.68 -3.20
CA GLN A 34 12.00 37.40 -2.91
C GLN A 34 10.69 37.68 -2.17
N ALA A 35 9.61 37.08 -2.68
CA ALA A 35 8.29 37.09 -2.08
C ALA A 35 8.40 36.65 -0.61
N GLY A 36 8.07 37.56 0.30
CA GLY A 36 8.00 37.26 1.72
C GLY A 36 6.89 36.26 1.97
N PHE A 37 7.26 35.03 2.34
CA PHE A 37 6.40 34.23 3.20
C PHE A 37 6.31 34.99 4.51
N ALA A 38 5.13 35.50 4.84
CA ALA A 38 4.86 36.05 6.16
C ALA A 38 5.07 34.92 7.17
N VAL A 39 6.22 34.95 7.86
CA VAL A 39 6.42 34.19 9.09
C VAL A 39 5.52 34.85 10.11
N GLY A 40 4.35 34.26 10.33
CA GLY A 40 3.49 34.66 11.44
C GLY A 40 4.27 34.48 12.73
N GLU A 41 4.37 35.56 13.52
CA GLU A 41 4.87 35.49 14.89
C GLU A 41 4.07 34.43 15.68
N PRO A 42 4.72 33.57 16.48
CA PRO A 42 4.01 32.70 17.39
C PRO A 42 3.41 33.59 18.49
N ASP A 43 2.08 33.59 18.60
CA ASP A 43 1.40 34.07 19.81
C ASP A 43 1.89 33.23 21.01
N PRO A 44 2.59 33.82 22.00
CA PRO A 44 3.21 33.05 23.08
C PRO A 44 2.22 32.52 24.12
N SER A 45 0.92 32.84 24.05
CA SER A 45 -0.05 32.37 25.03
C SER A 45 -1.50 32.65 24.61
N GLY A 46 -2.06 31.81 23.72
CA GLY A 46 -3.48 31.90 23.34
C GLY A 46 -3.98 30.59 22.74
N GLY A 47 -5.01 29.99 23.35
CA GLY A 47 -5.57 28.69 22.97
C GLY A 47 -6.18 28.69 21.56
N SER A 48 -5.34 28.54 20.55
CA SER A 48 -5.76 28.34 19.17
C SER A 48 -6.26 26.92 18.98
N ILE A 49 -7.45 26.80 18.40
CA ILE A 49 -8.02 25.51 18.00
C ILE A 49 -7.19 24.94 16.85
N ILE A 50 -6.93 23.64 16.90
CA ILE A 50 -6.30 22.87 15.82
C ILE A 50 -7.25 22.90 14.61
N SER A 51 -6.90 23.71 13.62
CA SER A 51 -7.64 23.81 12.37
C SER A 51 -7.42 22.57 11.48
N PRO A 52 -8.30 22.30 10.50
CA PRO A 52 -8.08 21.20 9.54
C PRO A 52 -6.73 21.25 8.82
N ALA A 53 -6.21 22.45 8.54
CA ALA A 53 -4.89 22.63 7.92
C ALA A 53 -3.75 22.18 8.84
N VAL A 54 -3.88 22.42 10.16
CA VAL A 54 -2.91 21.94 11.16
C VAL A 54 -3.06 20.42 11.35
N THR A 55 -4.28 19.90 11.39
CA THR A 55 -4.52 18.45 11.43
C THR A 55 -3.83 17.74 10.27
N ALA A 56 -3.88 18.31 9.06
CA ALA A 56 -3.17 17.76 7.89
C ALA A 56 -1.64 17.72 8.07
N GLN A 57 -1.05 18.67 8.81
CA GLN A 57 0.39 18.63 9.12
C GLN A 57 0.73 17.49 10.08
N PHE A 58 -0.09 17.26 11.10
CA PHE A 58 0.06 16.12 12.00
C PHE A 58 -0.11 14.79 11.28
N ILE A 59 -1.09 14.68 10.38
CA ILE A 59 -1.28 13.48 9.54
C ILE A 59 -0.04 13.23 8.69
N LYS A 60 0.49 14.27 8.03
CA LYS A 60 1.71 14.13 7.21
C LYS A 60 2.90 13.67 8.05
N MET A 61 3.09 14.25 9.23
CA MET A 61 4.13 13.83 10.18
C MET A 61 3.96 12.35 10.58
N ALA A 62 2.74 11.93 10.91
CA ALA A 62 2.44 10.54 11.27
C ALA A 62 2.67 9.58 10.10
N GLN A 63 2.36 9.97 8.86
CA GLN A 63 2.59 9.16 7.65
C GLN A 63 4.08 9.03 7.28
N GLU A 64 4.89 10.04 7.60
CA GLU A 64 6.33 10.04 7.35
C GLU A 64 7.12 9.28 8.44
N GLN A 65 6.46 8.90 9.54
CA GLN A 65 7.09 8.19 10.65
C GLN A 65 7.45 6.75 10.27
N ASN A 66 8.75 6.47 10.37
CA ASN A 66 9.28 5.11 10.34
C ASN A 66 8.92 4.37 11.64
N CYS A 67 8.87 3.04 11.62
CA CYS A 67 8.51 2.25 12.79
C CYS A 67 7.07 2.46 13.30
N SER A 68 6.10 2.40 12.39
CA SER A 68 4.68 2.62 12.69
C SER A 68 3.80 1.42 12.34
N ASP A 69 4.41 0.23 12.19
CA ASP A 69 3.77 -1.01 11.75
C ASP A 69 2.86 -1.67 12.80
N VAL A 70 2.92 -1.22 14.06
CA VAL A 70 2.07 -1.74 15.16
C VAL A 70 0.95 -0.77 15.51
N LYS A 71 1.27 0.52 15.66
CA LYS A 71 0.31 1.55 16.07
C LYS A 71 0.72 2.89 15.51
N ASN A 72 -0.23 3.71 15.07
CA ASN A 72 0.03 5.10 14.67
C ASN A 72 -1.24 5.94 14.78
N HIS A 73 -1.53 6.46 15.96
CA HIS A 73 -2.81 7.12 16.25
C HIS A 73 -2.62 8.58 16.65
N LEU A 74 -3.49 9.43 16.13
CA LEU A 74 -3.60 10.83 16.48
C LEU A 74 -4.92 11.08 17.20
N PHE A 75 -4.89 11.84 18.28
CA PHE A 75 -6.06 12.20 19.09
C PHE A 75 -6.06 13.70 19.33
N VAL A 76 -7.14 14.38 18.93
CA VAL A 76 -7.39 15.77 19.27
C VAL A 76 -8.06 15.83 20.64
N ILE A 77 -7.52 16.66 21.53
CA ILE A 77 -8.05 16.87 22.90
C ILE A 77 -8.54 18.32 23.00
N ASP A 78 -9.83 18.49 23.30
CA ASP A 78 -10.55 19.77 23.40
C ASP A 78 -10.38 20.72 22.20
N GLY A 79 -9.99 20.16 21.04
CA GLY A 79 -9.63 20.94 19.87
C GLY A 79 -8.34 21.74 20.02
N LYS A 80 -7.57 21.61 21.11
CA LYS A 80 -6.42 22.50 21.42
C LYS A 80 -5.07 21.78 21.43
N GLN A 81 -5.08 20.47 21.66
CA GLN A 81 -3.87 19.65 21.78
C GLN A 81 -3.99 18.42 20.89
N MET A 82 -2.85 17.91 20.43
CA MET A 82 -2.76 16.68 19.67
C MET A 82 -1.92 15.68 20.45
N PHE A 83 -2.49 14.54 20.79
CA PHE A 83 -1.73 13.41 21.30
C PHE A 83 -1.45 12.43 20.16
N TRP A 84 -0.18 12.06 20.02
CA TRP A 84 0.29 11.08 19.03
C TRP A 84 0.88 9.88 19.75
N ASP A 85 0.42 8.68 19.39
CA ASP A 85 0.90 7.41 19.92
C ASP A 85 1.30 6.51 18.76
N VAL A 86 2.61 6.32 18.59
CA VAL A 86 3.20 5.49 17.55
C VAL A 86 4.03 4.37 18.16
N ALA A 87 3.90 3.18 17.58
CA ALA A 87 4.70 2.01 17.93
C ALA A 87 4.95 1.14 16.70
N GLY A 88 6.07 0.43 16.72
CA GLY A 88 6.46 -0.48 15.66
C GLY A 88 7.44 -1.55 16.14
N LYS A 89 7.72 -2.53 15.29
CA LYS A 89 8.64 -3.64 15.57
C LYS A 89 10.07 -3.28 15.16
N CYS A 90 10.64 -2.23 15.74
CA CYS A 90 12.00 -1.81 15.45
C CYS A 90 12.96 -2.14 16.57
N ALA A 91 14.24 -2.28 16.20
CA ALA A 91 15.31 -2.61 17.14
C ALA A 91 15.53 -1.52 18.20
N ASP A 92 15.29 -0.26 17.83
CA ASP A 92 15.34 0.92 18.68
C ASP A 92 14.12 1.82 18.44
N ALA A 93 13.82 2.69 19.42
CA ALA A 93 12.66 3.59 19.39
C ALA A 93 11.33 2.87 19.05
N SER A 94 11.13 1.70 19.66
CA SER A 94 9.98 0.81 19.42
C SER A 94 8.62 1.49 19.65
N TYR A 95 8.59 2.56 20.45
CA TYR A 95 7.46 3.46 20.56
C TYR A 95 7.91 4.90 20.81
N THR A 96 7.06 5.83 20.41
CA THR A 96 7.15 7.24 20.75
C THR A 96 5.74 7.77 20.99
N ARG A 97 5.58 8.57 22.05
CA ARG A 97 4.34 9.23 22.39
C ARG A 97 4.61 10.69 22.61
N VAL A 98 3.81 11.55 22.00
CA VAL A 98 4.01 12.99 22.06
C VAL A 98 2.68 13.67 22.27
N LEU A 99 2.61 14.52 23.29
CA LEU A 99 1.55 15.50 23.46
C LEU A 99 2.05 16.82 22.89
N PHE A 100 1.39 17.27 21.85
CA PHE A 100 1.62 18.56 21.22
C PHE A 100 0.57 19.58 21.68
N GLY A 101 0.93 20.85 21.59
CA GLY A 101 -0.01 21.96 21.66
C GLY A 101 -0.76 22.11 20.34
N SER A 102 -0.89 23.35 19.88
CA SER A 102 -1.67 23.67 18.69
C SER A 102 -0.93 23.47 17.36
N SER A 103 0.33 23.02 17.38
CA SER A 103 1.13 22.74 16.18
C SER A 103 2.16 21.62 16.41
N PRO A 104 2.66 20.95 15.35
CA PRO A 104 3.69 19.91 15.46
C PRO A 104 5.02 20.40 16.06
N GLN A 105 5.29 21.71 16.01
CA GLN A 105 6.51 22.30 16.58
C GLN A 105 6.40 22.54 18.09
N GLN A 106 5.18 22.54 18.62
CA GLN A 106 4.91 22.80 20.03
C GLN A 106 4.79 21.50 20.82
N THR A 107 5.91 20.83 21.09
CA THR A 107 5.92 19.63 21.95
C THR A 107 5.74 20.02 23.42
N LEU A 108 4.65 19.56 24.04
CA LEU A 108 4.35 19.79 25.46
C LEU A 108 4.93 18.68 26.33
N CYS A 109 4.76 17.43 25.92
CA CYS A 109 5.38 16.27 26.56
C CYS A 109 5.75 15.22 25.51
N SER A 110 6.80 14.46 25.78
CA SER A 110 7.12 13.27 25.00
C SER A 110 7.67 12.17 25.90
N VAL A 111 7.39 10.93 25.51
CA VAL A 111 8.12 9.76 25.98
C VAL A 111 8.51 8.90 24.78
N SER A 112 9.71 8.37 24.79
CA SER A 112 10.15 7.40 23.80
C SER A 112 10.97 6.31 24.45
N ASP A 113 10.96 5.15 23.81
CA ASP A 113 11.88 4.08 24.16
C ASP A 113 13.32 4.50 23.85
N SER A 114 14.24 4.19 24.75
CA SER A 114 15.67 4.43 24.55
C SER A 114 16.49 3.33 25.19
N ILE A 115 17.72 3.12 24.71
CA ILE A 115 18.65 2.12 25.27
C ILE A 115 18.89 2.33 26.78
N ALA A 116 18.74 3.56 27.29
CA ALA A 116 18.89 3.91 28.69
C ALA A 116 17.56 3.83 29.50
N GLY A 117 16.51 3.24 28.93
CA GLY A 117 15.15 3.23 29.46
C GLY A 117 14.29 4.40 28.97
N PRO A 118 12.99 4.40 29.28
CA PRO A 118 12.06 5.42 28.83
C PRO A 118 12.47 6.82 29.31
N ARG A 119 12.55 7.79 28.38
CA ARG A 119 12.85 9.19 28.71
C ARG A 119 11.59 10.02 28.54
N THR A 120 11.09 10.58 29.64
CA THR A 120 9.95 11.51 29.61
C THR A 120 10.42 12.95 29.75
N LEU A 121 10.07 13.79 28.79
CA LEU A 121 10.36 15.23 28.78
C LEU A 121 9.04 15.98 28.72
N CYS A 122 8.84 16.96 29.60
CA CYS A 122 7.64 17.80 29.61
C CYS A 122 8.03 19.27 29.83
N ALA A 123 7.32 20.18 29.17
CA ALA A 123 7.54 21.62 29.25
C ALA A 123 7.07 22.22 30.58
N ASP A 124 5.98 21.69 31.17
CA ASP A 124 5.39 22.17 32.40
C ASP A 124 4.63 21.06 33.16
N ASP A 125 4.34 21.30 34.44
CA ASP A 125 3.69 20.32 35.33
C ASP A 125 2.24 20.00 34.95
N LYS A 126 1.51 20.95 34.35
CA LYS A 126 0.11 20.72 33.93
C LYS A 126 0.06 19.77 32.74
N SER A 127 0.93 20.02 31.75
CA SER A 127 1.10 19.11 30.61
C SER A 127 1.54 17.71 31.05
N ARG A 128 2.40 17.62 32.09
CA ARG A 128 2.82 16.35 32.67
C ARG A 128 1.66 15.57 33.30
N GLU A 129 0.83 16.21 34.12
CA GLU A 129 -0.31 15.55 34.77
C GLU A 129 -1.31 14.96 33.74
N LEU A 130 -1.62 15.75 32.71
CA LEU A 130 -2.46 15.31 31.59
C LEU A 130 -1.82 14.12 30.86
N PHE A 131 -0.54 14.23 30.52
CA PHE A 131 0.20 13.20 29.79
C PHE A 131 0.31 11.89 30.56
N ASP A 132 0.57 11.96 31.87
CA ASP A 132 0.63 10.77 32.74
C ASP A 132 -0.72 10.06 32.84
N THR A 133 -1.83 10.81 32.79
CA THR A 133 -3.19 10.24 32.73
C THR A 133 -3.41 9.50 31.42
N ILE A 134 -3.07 10.13 30.28
CA ILE A 134 -3.17 9.51 28.95
C ILE A 134 -2.37 8.21 28.88
N GLN A 135 -1.12 8.22 29.35
CA GLN A 135 -0.24 7.06 29.31
C GLN A 135 -0.78 5.84 30.06
N LYS A 136 -1.55 6.05 31.13
CA LYS A 136 -2.17 4.96 31.92
C LYS A 136 -3.44 4.40 31.28
N ASN A 137 -3.99 5.05 30.24
CA ASN A 137 -5.30 4.75 29.68
C ASN A 137 -5.28 4.72 28.13
N LEU A 138 -4.14 4.34 27.53
CA LEU A 138 -3.95 4.31 26.06
C LEU A 138 -4.87 3.33 25.31
N ASP A 139 -5.50 2.42 26.04
CA ASP A 139 -6.48 1.45 25.59
C ASP A 139 -7.92 1.99 25.56
N LYS A 140 -8.19 3.11 26.25
CA LYS A 140 -9.50 3.75 26.32
C LYS A 140 -9.69 4.78 25.22
N ALA A 141 -10.91 4.86 24.68
CA ALA A 141 -11.25 5.81 23.62
C ALA A 141 -11.09 7.28 24.05
N ASP A 142 -11.35 7.58 25.32
CA ASP A 142 -11.23 8.91 25.91
C ASP A 142 -9.85 9.18 26.55
N LEU A 143 -8.90 8.24 26.43
CA LEU A 143 -7.59 8.30 27.07
C LEU A 143 -7.65 8.52 28.60
N GLY A 144 -8.78 8.19 29.24
CA GLY A 144 -9.02 8.44 30.66
C GLY A 144 -9.26 9.91 31.04
N LEU A 145 -9.48 10.80 30.05
CA LEU A 145 -9.62 12.23 30.24
C LEU A 145 -11.08 12.64 30.49
N THR A 146 -11.58 12.34 31.69
CA THR A 146 -12.96 12.70 32.06
C THR A 146 -13.20 14.20 32.01
N GLY A 147 -14.21 14.64 31.25
CA GLY A 147 -14.54 16.06 31.07
C GLY A 147 -13.85 16.72 29.87
N HIS A 148 -12.97 15.99 29.18
CA HIS A 148 -12.36 16.43 27.92
C HIS A 148 -13.07 15.81 26.72
N LYS A 149 -13.08 16.53 25.60
CA LYS A 149 -13.50 15.99 24.32
C LYS A 149 -12.28 15.39 23.62
N VAL A 150 -12.23 14.06 23.52
CA VAL A 150 -11.16 13.33 22.81
C VAL A 150 -11.69 12.76 21.51
N GLU A 151 -11.06 13.14 20.40
CA GLU A 151 -11.45 12.71 19.06
C GLU A 151 -10.27 12.09 18.33
N ARG A 152 -10.40 10.83 17.93
CA ARG A 152 -9.38 10.17 17.12
C ARG A 152 -9.41 10.75 15.70
N VAL A 153 -8.24 11.13 15.19
CA VAL A 153 -8.09 11.58 13.81
C VAL A 153 -7.93 10.35 12.93
N ALA A 154 -8.88 10.14 12.02
CA ALA A 154 -8.80 9.08 11.02
C ALA A 154 -7.88 9.52 9.86
N PHE A 155 -6.88 8.70 9.53
CA PHE A 155 -6.02 8.89 8.36
C PHE A 155 -5.53 7.54 7.84
N LEU A 156 -5.22 7.47 6.54
CA LEU A 156 -4.59 6.29 5.96
C LEU A 156 -3.09 6.30 6.26
N PRO A 157 -2.47 5.11 6.40
CA PRO A 157 -1.02 5.02 6.46
C PRO A 157 -0.39 5.51 5.15
N LYS A 158 0.95 5.57 5.13
CA LYS A 158 1.71 5.94 3.93
C LYS A 158 1.22 5.16 2.70
N ALA A 159 1.17 5.82 1.55
CA ALA A 159 0.79 5.16 0.31
C ALA A 159 1.69 3.94 0.03
N GLY A 160 1.08 2.83 -0.37
CA GLY A 160 1.74 1.54 -0.55
C GLY A 160 1.81 0.69 0.72
N THR A 161 1.37 1.19 1.88
CA THR A 161 1.28 0.40 3.12
C THR A 161 0.04 -0.48 3.10
N GLU A 162 0.24 -1.77 3.39
CA GLU A 162 -0.83 -2.74 3.63
C GLU A 162 -1.57 -2.40 4.93
N ILE A 163 -2.89 -2.47 4.88
CA ILE A 163 -3.80 -2.18 5.98
C ILE A 163 -4.29 -3.53 6.50
N PRO A 164 -3.99 -3.88 7.77
CA PRO A 164 -4.45 -5.13 8.33
C PRO A 164 -5.98 -5.15 8.41
N PHE A 165 -6.56 -6.29 8.08
CA PHE A 165 -7.98 -6.54 8.20
C PHE A 165 -8.25 -7.86 8.91
N GLN A 166 -9.43 -7.98 9.49
CA GLN A 166 -9.93 -9.21 10.10
C GLN A 166 -11.09 -9.74 9.28
N LEU A 167 -11.15 -11.07 9.08
CA LEU A 167 -12.32 -11.70 8.50
C LEU A 167 -13.50 -11.58 9.48
N LEU A 168 -14.59 -10.96 9.02
CA LEU A 168 -15.84 -10.87 9.79
C LEU A 168 -16.75 -12.06 9.48
N ALA A 169 -16.96 -12.32 8.20
CA ALA A 169 -17.79 -13.40 7.69
C ALA A 169 -17.39 -13.77 6.25
N ALA A 170 -17.53 -15.04 5.90
CA ALA A 170 -17.39 -15.52 4.53
C ALA A 170 -18.37 -16.67 4.32
N ASP A 171 -19.17 -16.58 3.26
CA ASP A 171 -20.22 -17.55 2.98
C ASP A 171 -20.33 -17.79 1.48
N THR A 172 -20.70 -19.01 1.10
CA THR A 172 -20.94 -19.39 -0.30
C THR A 172 -22.40 -19.21 -0.73
N MET A 173 -23.30 -18.98 0.22
CA MET A 173 -24.76 -18.96 0.03
C MET A 173 -25.41 -17.72 0.68
N SER A 174 -24.93 -16.53 0.30
CA SER A 174 -25.57 -15.27 0.70
C SER A 174 -26.96 -15.10 0.07
N SER A 175 -27.93 -14.52 0.78
CA SER A 175 -29.22 -14.20 0.14
C SER A 175 -29.15 -12.99 -0.80
N VAL A 176 -28.01 -12.29 -0.85
CA VAL A 176 -27.74 -11.20 -1.79
C VAL A 176 -27.33 -11.77 -3.14
N SER A 177 -28.22 -11.66 -4.14
CA SER A 177 -28.03 -12.25 -5.48
C SER A 177 -27.22 -11.38 -6.44
N GLU A 178 -27.19 -10.07 -6.23
CA GLU A 178 -26.49 -9.13 -7.10
C GLU A 178 -25.03 -8.94 -6.66
N ALA A 179 -24.14 -8.78 -7.64
CA ALA A 179 -22.76 -8.42 -7.36
C ALA A 179 -22.70 -6.97 -6.85
N ARG A 180 -22.12 -6.75 -5.67
CA ARG A 180 -22.01 -5.40 -5.09
C ARG A 180 -20.89 -5.33 -4.05
N GLN A 181 -20.38 -4.12 -3.88
CA GLN A 181 -19.40 -3.79 -2.85
C GLN A 181 -19.97 -2.70 -1.95
N VAL A 182 -19.75 -2.82 -0.65
CA VAL A 182 -20.37 -1.94 0.34
C VAL A 182 -19.36 -1.54 1.39
N VAL A 183 -19.31 -0.24 1.69
CA VAL A 183 -18.58 0.33 2.83
C VAL A 183 -19.59 0.65 3.92
N ILE A 184 -19.39 0.12 5.12
CA ILE A 184 -20.32 0.27 6.24
C ILE A 184 -19.58 0.88 7.43
N LYS A 185 -20.04 2.05 7.87
CA LYS A 185 -19.42 2.85 8.93
C LYS A 185 -20.30 3.00 10.18
N ASP A 186 -21.43 2.31 10.23
CA ASP A 186 -22.37 2.42 11.35
C ASP A 186 -23.17 1.13 11.55
N ALA A 187 -23.63 0.92 12.79
CA ALA A 187 -24.34 -0.28 13.19
C ALA A 187 -25.72 -0.44 12.51
N VAL A 188 -26.39 0.65 12.14
CA VAL A 188 -27.73 0.60 11.52
C VAL A 188 -27.62 0.08 10.09
N SER A 189 -26.66 0.59 9.33
CA SER A 189 -26.35 0.14 7.97
C SER A 189 -25.85 -1.30 7.97
N PHE A 190 -25.03 -1.69 8.96
CA PHE A 190 -24.57 -3.07 9.11
C PHE A 190 -25.71 -4.04 9.41
N ALA A 191 -26.60 -3.69 10.33
CA ALA A 191 -27.75 -4.52 10.67
C ALA A 191 -28.68 -4.77 9.47
N LYS A 192 -28.89 -3.75 8.63
CA LYS A 192 -29.66 -3.90 7.37
C LYS A 192 -28.97 -4.86 6.40
N LEU A 193 -27.67 -4.68 6.18
CA LEU A 193 -26.90 -5.52 5.28
C LEU A 193 -26.86 -6.99 5.76
N TRP A 194 -26.66 -7.19 7.05
CA TRP A 194 -26.61 -8.51 7.68
C TRP A 194 -27.96 -9.23 7.58
N ALA A 195 -29.06 -8.52 7.84
CA ALA A 195 -30.41 -9.07 7.70
C ALA A 195 -30.73 -9.46 6.25
N GLU A 196 -30.29 -8.68 5.26
CA GLU A 196 -30.43 -9.04 3.86
C GLU A 196 -29.61 -10.30 3.54
N HIS A 197 -28.33 -10.32 3.90
CA HIS A 197 -27.43 -11.45 3.68
C HIS A 197 -27.97 -12.77 4.27
N THR A 198 -28.48 -12.73 5.50
CA THR A 198 -28.93 -13.92 6.26
C THR A 198 -30.41 -14.23 6.13
N SER A 199 -31.14 -13.58 5.21
CA SER A 199 -32.60 -13.72 5.12
C SER A 199 -33.07 -15.16 4.80
N GLN A 200 -32.28 -15.95 4.07
CA GLN A 200 -32.56 -17.37 3.82
C GLN A 200 -32.01 -18.30 4.90
N ILE A 201 -30.82 -18.01 5.43
CA ILE A 201 -30.14 -18.79 6.47
C ILE A 201 -29.84 -17.84 7.63
N PRO A 202 -30.72 -17.78 8.66
CA PRO A 202 -30.53 -16.89 9.79
C PRO A 202 -29.21 -17.16 10.51
N ALA A 203 -28.43 -16.10 10.74
CA ALA A 203 -27.21 -16.15 11.53
C ALA A 203 -27.14 -14.94 12.49
N PRO A 204 -26.57 -15.10 13.70
CA PRO A 204 -26.42 -14.00 14.64
C PRO A 204 -25.49 -12.94 14.07
N ILE A 205 -25.85 -11.66 14.26
CA ILE A 205 -25.02 -10.54 13.80
C ILE A 205 -23.73 -10.45 14.62
N PRO A 206 -22.54 -10.41 13.97
CA PRO A 206 -21.28 -10.19 14.67
C PRO A 206 -21.22 -8.81 15.33
N PHE A 207 -20.52 -8.70 16.46
CA PHE A 207 -20.23 -7.40 17.06
C PHE A 207 -19.11 -6.70 16.29
N VAL A 208 -19.30 -5.40 16.01
CA VAL A 208 -18.28 -4.51 15.43
C VAL A 208 -18.32 -3.19 16.21
N ASP A 209 -17.16 -2.73 16.65
CA ASP A 209 -17.01 -1.44 17.32
C ASP A 209 -16.88 -0.32 16.26
N PHE A 210 -18.01 0.27 15.85
CA PHE A 210 -18.04 1.29 14.79
C PHE A 210 -17.38 2.62 15.17
N ASP A 211 -17.03 2.84 16.43
CA ASP A 211 -16.23 4.00 16.83
C ASP A 211 -14.77 3.83 16.40
N ARG A 212 -14.30 2.58 16.26
CA ARG A 212 -12.91 2.24 15.94
C ARG A 212 -12.74 1.53 14.60
N GLN A 213 -13.80 0.92 14.10
CA GLN A 213 -13.78 0.00 12.98
C GLN A 213 -14.84 0.36 11.93
N MET A 214 -14.65 -0.14 10.71
CA MET A 214 -15.66 -0.15 9.66
C MET A 214 -15.65 -1.50 8.95
N VAL A 215 -16.76 -1.86 8.31
CA VAL A 215 -16.90 -3.12 7.57
C VAL A 215 -16.82 -2.83 6.07
N LEU A 216 -16.05 -3.66 5.36
CA LEU A 216 -15.98 -3.68 3.90
C LEU A 216 -16.54 -5.03 3.43
N ALA A 217 -17.60 -4.98 2.63
CA ALA A 217 -18.31 -6.17 2.17
C ALA A 217 -18.23 -6.29 0.65
N VAL A 218 -17.94 -7.50 0.18
CA VAL A 218 -17.95 -7.87 -1.24
C VAL A 218 -18.92 -9.02 -1.43
N PHE A 219 -19.83 -8.87 -2.40
CA PHE A 219 -20.74 -9.91 -2.85
C PHE A 219 -20.44 -10.22 -4.32
N ALA A 220 -20.17 -11.48 -4.63
CA ALA A 220 -19.85 -11.91 -6.00
C ALA A 220 -21.11 -12.00 -6.89
N GLY A 221 -22.30 -11.89 -6.31
CA GLY A 221 -23.57 -12.20 -6.95
C GLY A 221 -23.71 -13.68 -7.30
N GLN A 222 -24.72 -14.03 -8.08
CA GLN A 222 -24.97 -15.41 -8.49
C GLN A 222 -23.78 -16.02 -9.26
N LYS A 223 -23.47 -17.27 -8.94
CA LYS A 223 -22.47 -18.11 -9.62
C LYS A 223 -23.10 -19.45 -9.97
N PRO A 224 -22.78 -20.03 -11.14
CA PRO A 224 -23.51 -21.19 -11.65
C PRO A 224 -23.21 -22.49 -10.89
N ASN A 225 -22.15 -22.52 -10.08
CA ASN A 225 -21.75 -23.70 -9.31
C ASN A 225 -20.94 -23.30 -8.05
N PRO A 226 -20.76 -24.23 -7.09
CA PRO A 226 -19.98 -23.97 -5.87
C PRO A 226 -18.47 -23.88 -6.05
N CYS A 227 -17.92 -24.05 -7.26
CA CYS A 227 -16.48 -23.92 -7.47
C CYS A 227 -16.00 -22.48 -7.60
N TYR A 228 -16.91 -21.51 -7.54
CA TYR A 228 -16.52 -20.11 -7.45
C TYR A 228 -16.30 -19.73 -6.00
N ASP A 229 -15.08 -19.27 -5.72
CA ASP A 229 -14.72 -18.64 -4.47
C ASP A 229 -14.70 -17.12 -4.62
N LEU A 230 -14.86 -16.43 -3.51
CA LEU A 230 -14.62 -15.00 -3.39
C LEU A 230 -13.61 -14.80 -2.25
N GLU A 231 -12.57 -14.03 -2.52
CA GLU A 231 -11.55 -13.69 -1.52
C GLU A 231 -11.14 -12.22 -1.64
N VAL A 232 -11.15 -11.50 -0.52
CA VAL A 232 -10.49 -10.21 -0.35
C VAL A 232 -9.03 -10.51 -0.02
N ASN A 233 -8.16 -10.22 -0.98
CA ASN A 233 -6.76 -10.63 -0.94
C ASN A 233 -5.88 -9.61 -0.21
N ASN A 234 -6.23 -8.33 -0.33
CA ASN A 234 -5.38 -7.25 0.14
C ASN A 234 -6.20 -5.98 0.38
N VAL A 235 -5.81 -5.21 1.39
CA VAL A 235 -6.29 -3.86 1.62
C VAL A 235 -5.07 -2.97 1.77
N ALA A 236 -4.97 -1.90 1.01
CA ALA A 236 -3.79 -1.03 1.04
C ALA A 236 -4.16 0.46 0.95
N SER A 237 -3.31 1.30 1.50
CA SER A 237 -3.36 2.74 1.26
C SER A 237 -2.80 3.07 -0.12
N ALA A 238 -3.52 3.86 -0.91
CA ALA A 238 -3.10 4.34 -2.21
C ALA A 238 -3.28 5.86 -2.29
N GLY A 239 -2.40 6.60 -1.61
CA GLY A 239 -2.48 8.05 -1.54
C GLY A 239 -3.57 8.49 -0.57
N ASP A 240 -4.65 9.06 -1.09
CA ASP A 240 -5.80 9.57 -0.32
C ASP A 240 -6.97 8.58 -0.24
N LYS A 241 -6.85 7.40 -0.85
CA LYS A 241 -7.87 6.35 -0.87
C LYS A 241 -7.36 5.01 -0.36
N MET A 242 -8.29 4.20 0.13
CA MET A 242 -8.08 2.79 0.46
C MET A 242 -8.44 1.94 -0.74
N VAL A 243 -7.56 1.03 -1.15
CA VAL A 243 -7.83 0.06 -2.22
C VAL A 243 -8.08 -1.31 -1.59
N VAL A 244 -9.21 -1.92 -1.92
CA VAL A 244 -9.58 -3.28 -1.53
C VAL A 244 -9.50 -4.16 -2.75
N GLU A 245 -8.52 -5.05 -2.77
CA GLU A 245 -8.32 -6.00 -3.85
C GLU A 245 -9.06 -7.30 -3.52
N TYR A 246 -9.91 -7.75 -4.43
CA TYR A 246 -10.64 -9.00 -4.26
C TYR A 246 -10.68 -9.83 -5.55
N ALA A 247 -10.69 -11.14 -5.42
CA ALA A 247 -10.80 -12.09 -6.53
C ALA A 247 -12.08 -12.91 -6.43
N VAL A 248 -12.67 -13.20 -7.60
CA VAL A 248 -13.72 -14.21 -7.74
C VAL A 248 -13.17 -15.31 -8.63
N THR A 249 -12.85 -16.46 -8.05
CA THR A 249 -12.03 -17.48 -8.71
C THR A 249 -12.80 -18.76 -8.90
N GLN A 250 -12.86 -19.26 -10.13
CA GLN A 250 -13.39 -20.58 -10.41
C GLN A 250 -12.29 -21.62 -10.18
N ARG A 251 -12.42 -22.43 -9.14
CA ARG A 251 -11.55 -23.58 -8.92
C ARG A 251 -11.70 -24.56 -10.08
N GLN A 252 -10.59 -24.93 -10.72
CA GLN A 252 -10.55 -26.08 -11.63
C GLN A 252 -10.76 -27.34 -10.78
N ALA A 253 -11.98 -27.85 -10.78
CA ALA A 253 -12.33 -29.04 -10.03
C ALA A 253 -12.31 -30.26 -10.96
N TYR A 254 -11.51 -31.25 -10.58
CA TYR A 254 -11.72 -32.65 -10.94
C TYR A 254 -12.01 -33.41 -9.65
N PRO A 255 -13.21 -33.99 -9.46
CA PRO A 255 -14.33 -34.11 -10.41
C PRO A 255 -15.08 -32.79 -10.66
N ALA A 256 -15.98 -32.80 -11.66
CA ALA A 256 -16.76 -31.63 -12.08
C ALA A 256 -17.61 -31.01 -10.95
N CYS A 257 -17.81 -29.69 -11.02
CA CYS A 257 -18.60 -28.92 -10.06
C CYS A 257 -20.09 -29.30 -10.09
N ALA A 258 -20.70 -29.39 -8.91
CA ALA A 258 -22.14 -29.56 -8.78
C ALA A 258 -22.89 -28.40 -9.47
N GLN A 259 -24.00 -28.70 -10.13
CA GLN A 259 -24.82 -27.71 -10.84
C GLN A 259 -25.80 -27.04 -9.87
N VAL A 260 -25.28 -26.27 -8.93
CA VAL A 260 -26.04 -25.56 -7.91
C VAL A 260 -25.63 -24.10 -7.89
N VAL A 261 -26.58 -23.19 -8.11
CA VAL A 261 -26.31 -21.75 -8.05
C VAL A 261 -25.90 -21.36 -6.64
N THR A 262 -24.80 -20.64 -6.53
CA THR A 262 -24.25 -20.11 -5.27
C THR A 262 -24.15 -18.59 -5.34
N THR A 263 -23.91 -17.96 -4.19
CA THR A 263 -23.82 -16.50 -4.03
C THR A 263 -22.71 -16.17 -3.02
N PRO A 264 -21.42 -16.31 -3.43
CA PRO A 264 -20.31 -16.08 -2.54
C PRO A 264 -20.24 -14.64 -2.04
N MET A 265 -19.93 -14.47 -0.75
CA MET A 265 -19.71 -13.16 -0.12
C MET A 265 -18.57 -13.23 0.88
N GLN A 266 -17.95 -12.09 1.12
CA GLN A 266 -17.00 -11.90 2.21
C GLN A 266 -17.14 -10.50 2.79
N MET A 267 -17.11 -10.43 4.12
CA MET A 267 -17.07 -9.19 4.89
C MET A 267 -15.80 -9.17 5.73
N ILE A 268 -15.09 -8.06 5.70
CA ILE A 268 -13.89 -7.85 6.52
C ILE A 268 -14.07 -6.60 7.39
N VAL A 269 -13.34 -6.57 8.51
CA VAL A 269 -13.24 -5.41 9.40
C VAL A 269 -11.88 -4.77 9.23
N VAL A 270 -11.87 -3.45 9.04
CA VAL A 270 -10.67 -2.62 9.07
C VAL A 270 -10.82 -1.52 10.10
N GLU A 271 -9.71 -0.86 10.43
CA GLU A 271 -9.77 0.39 11.20
C GLU A 271 -10.64 1.43 10.48
N ARG A 272 -11.43 2.18 11.26
CA ARG A 272 -12.31 3.22 10.75
C ARG A 272 -11.51 4.28 9.98
N SER A 273 -11.94 4.55 8.74
CA SER A 273 -11.37 5.60 7.90
C SER A 273 -12.46 6.39 7.20
N GLU A 274 -12.21 7.69 7.01
CA GLU A 274 -13.06 8.55 6.19
C GLU A 274 -12.58 8.66 4.74
N ALA A 275 -11.44 8.04 4.41
CA ALA A 275 -10.94 7.98 3.05
C ALA A 275 -11.91 7.27 2.10
N PRO A 276 -12.00 7.69 0.82
CA PRO A 276 -12.69 6.91 -0.21
C PRO A 276 -12.15 5.49 -0.29
N VAL A 277 -13.04 4.52 -0.48
CA VAL A 277 -12.67 3.11 -0.70
C VAL A 277 -12.92 2.76 -2.15
N GLU A 278 -11.89 2.26 -2.82
CA GLU A 278 -11.99 1.71 -4.17
C GLU A 278 -11.87 0.19 -4.10
N PHE A 279 -12.89 -0.49 -4.62
CA PHE A 279 -12.85 -1.94 -4.75
C PHE A 279 -12.32 -2.29 -6.14
N VAL A 280 -11.18 -2.98 -6.16
CA VAL A 280 -10.57 -3.46 -7.40
C VAL A 280 -10.79 -4.96 -7.44
N GLN A 281 -11.66 -5.39 -8.34
CA GLN A 281 -11.70 -6.81 -8.67
C GLN A 281 -10.39 -7.13 -9.39
N THR A 282 -9.50 -7.83 -8.69
CA THR A 282 -8.34 -8.43 -9.34
C THR A 282 -8.88 -9.51 -10.25
N SER A 283 -8.77 -9.28 -11.56
CA SER A 283 -9.06 -10.32 -12.52
C SER A 283 -8.03 -11.41 -12.32
N ASP A 284 -8.43 -12.45 -11.59
CA ASP A 284 -7.81 -13.75 -11.63
C ASP A 284 -8.09 -14.38 -13.00
N SER A 285 -7.60 -13.75 -14.07
CA SER A 285 -6.98 -14.55 -15.13
C SER A 285 -5.62 -14.92 -14.59
N ARG A 286 -5.58 -15.85 -13.62
CA ARG A 286 -4.33 -16.50 -13.26
C ARG A 286 -3.82 -17.10 -14.57
N VAL A 287 -2.77 -16.51 -15.10
CA VAL A 287 -2.22 -16.95 -16.37
C VAL A 287 -1.48 -18.25 -16.06
N PRO A 288 -1.94 -19.38 -16.63
CA PRO A 288 -1.21 -20.63 -16.44
C PRO A 288 0.18 -20.46 -17.04
N PHE A 289 1.17 -20.97 -16.32
CA PHE A 289 2.54 -20.97 -16.79
C PHE A 289 3.16 -22.34 -16.58
N SER A 290 4.16 -22.66 -17.39
CA SER A 290 4.99 -23.84 -17.20
C SER A 290 6.40 -23.42 -16.83
N THR A 291 6.98 -24.03 -15.81
CA THR A 291 8.40 -23.81 -15.46
C THR A 291 9.28 -24.45 -16.52
N ILE A 292 10.18 -23.65 -17.09
CA ILE A 292 11.25 -24.11 -17.99
C ILE A 292 12.49 -24.47 -17.19
N SER A 293 12.86 -23.62 -16.21
CA SER A 293 14.02 -23.81 -15.35
C SER A 293 13.80 -23.13 -14.01
N LEU A 294 14.04 -23.85 -12.92
CA LEU A 294 14.08 -23.33 -11.56
C LEU A 294 15.37 -23.85 -10.91
N THR A 295 16.33 -22.97 -10.65
CA THR A 295 17.67 -23.37 -10.21
C THR A 295 18.32 -22.32 -9.31
N ASN A 296 19.24 -22.76 -8.45
CA ASN A 296 20.13 -21.89 -7.68
C ASN A 296 21.51 -21.73 -8.32
N ASN A 297 21.75 -22.33 -9.49
CA ASN A 297 23.05 -22.35 -10.16
C ASN A 297 22.93 -21.86 -11.61
N SER A 298 22.32 -20.69 -11.84
CA SER A 298 22.40 -20.01 -13.14
C SER A 298 23.83 -19.51 -13.42
N HIS A 299 24.26 -19.27 -14.65
CA HIS A 299 25.52 -18.52 -14.86
C HIS A 299 25.31 -17.01 -15.05
N VAL A 300 24.08 -16.53 -14.90
CA VAL A 300 23.74 -15.09 -14.90
C VAL A 300 24.11 -14.46 -13.55
N THR A 301 25.13 -13.62 -13.55
CA THR A 301 25.73 -13.02 -12.33
C THR A 301 25.11 -11.68 -11.94
N GLU A 302 24.41 -11.00 -12.86
CA GLU A 302 23.72 -9.74 -12.61
C GLU A 302 22.22 -9.96 -12.35
N ALA A 303 21.68 -9.27 -11.33
CA ALA A 303 20.26 -9.34 -11.02
C ALA A 303 19.43 -8.64 -12.10
N ARG A 304 18.49 -9.37 -12.72
CA ARG A 304 17.61 -8.80 -13.76
C ARG A 304 16.32 -9.60 -13.96
N LYS A 305 15.34 -8.91 -14.51
CA LYS A 305 14.02 -9.43 -14.90
C LYS A 305 13.93 -9.35 -16.42
N VAL A 306 13.45 -10.40 -17.07
CA VAL A 306 13.41 -10.49 -18.54
C VAL A 306 12.06 -10.95 -19.04
N VAL A 307 11.67 -10.42 -20.21
CA VAL A 307 10.51 -10.85 -20.99
C VAL A 307 10.99 -11.06 -22.42
N ILE A 308 10.95 -12.30 -22.89
CA ILE A 308 11.51 -12.71 -24.17
C ILE A 308 10.39 -13.19 -25.08
N LYS A 309 10.29 -12.57 -26.27
CA LYS A 309 9.21 -12.79 -27.23
C LYS A 309 9.70 -13.32 -28.57
N ASP A 310 10.97 -13.72 -28.67
CA ASP A 310 11.57 -14.22 -29.90
C ASP A 310 12.66 -15.26 -29.62
N LEU A 311 12.93 -16.09 -30.64
CA LEU A 311 13.87 -17.21 -30.54
C LEU A 311 15.33 -16.77 -30.41
N GLU A 312 15.72 -15.65 -31.04
CA GLU A 312 17.11 -15.18 -31.03
C GLU A 312 17.52 -14.72 -29.63
N SER A 313 16.70 -13.87 -29.01
CA SER A 313 16.87 -13.40 -27.63
C SER A 313 16.81 -14.55 -26.63
N TRP A 314 15.93 -15.54 -26.86
CA TRP A 314 15.84 -16.73 -26.01
C TRP A 314 17.11 -17.58 -26.06
N THR A 315 17.64 -17.81 -27.26
CA THR A 315 18.86 -18.60 -27.44
C THR A 315 20.06 -17.93 -26.76
N LYS A 316 20.20 -16.60 -26.91
CA LYS A 316 21.26 -15.84 -26.24
C LYS A 316 21.16 -15.94 -24.72
N LEU A 317 19.96 -15.72 -24.17
CA LEU A 317 19.73 -15.83 -22.72
C LEU A 317 19.99 -17.26 -22.22
N TRP A 318 19.56 -18.28 -22.95
CA TRP A 318 19.73 -19.68 -22.52
C TRP A 318 21.18 -20.10 -22.46
N ILE A 319 22.01 -19.69 -23.44
CA ILE A 319 23.45 -19.94 -23.44
C ILE A 319 24.12 -19.33 -22.20
N GLU A 320 23.72 -18.11 -21.81
CA GLU A 320 24.20 -17.48 -20.59
C GLU A 320 23.67 -18.17 -19.33
N HIS A 321 22.41 -18.60 -19.32
CA HIS A 321 21.77 -19.22 -18.15
C HIS A 321 22.28 -20.64 -17.85
N ALA A 322 22.30 -21.52 -18.86
CA ALA A 322 22.49 -22.96 -18.73
C ALA A 322 23.81 -23.48 -19.32
N ALA A 323 24.67 -22.59 -19.81
CA ALA A 323 25.88 -22.85 -20.61
C ALA A 323 25.61 -23.26 -22.07
N ALA A 324 26.60 -23.02 -22.94
CA ALA A 324 26.47 -23.12 -24.40
C ALA A 324 26.14 -24.52 -24.93
N GLU A 325 26.47 -25.57 -24.17
CA GLU A 325 26.25 -26.97 -24.57
C GLU A 325 24.88 -27.50 -24.16
N ALA A 326 24.13 -26.76 -23.32
CA ALA A 326 22.81 -27.18 -22.87
C ALA A 326 21.78 -27.04 -24.02
N PRO A 327 20.95 -28.08 -24.27
CA PRO A 327 19.92 -28.01 -25.30
C PRO A 327 18.92 -26.89 -24.96
N VAL A 328 18.68 -26.00 -25.91
CA VAL A 328 17.71 -24.89 -25.76
C VAL A 328 16.28 -25.46 -25.77
N PRO A 329 15.46 -25.21 -24.74
CA PRO A 329 14.08 -25.66 -24.70
C PRO A 329 13.27 -25.07 -25.85
N PRO A 330 12.49 -25.89 -26.58
CA PRO A 330 11.64 -25.40 -27.65
C PRO A 330 10.49 -24.59 -27.07
N VAL A 331 10.31 -23.36 -27.57
CA VAL A 331 9.20 -22.46 -27.22
C VAL A 331 8.57 -21.95 -28.52
N ASN A 332 7.24 -22.07 -28.65
CA ASN A 332 6.55 -21.55 -29.82
C ASN A 332 6.29 -20.04 -29.67
N PHE A 333 7.23 -19.19 -30.08
CA PHE A 333 7.12 -17.74 -29.93
C PHE A 333 5.97 -17.09 -30.71
N SER A 334 5.29 -17.81 -31.61
CA SER A 334 4.04 -17.31 -32.22
C SER A 334 2.86 -17.32 -31.25
N GLN A 335 2.90 -18.18 -30.23
CA GLN A 335 1.81 -18.38 -29.26
C GLN A 335 2.26 -18.15 -27.82
N GLN A 336 3.56 -18.19 -27.54
CA GLN A 336 4.13 -18.18 -26.19
C GLN A 336 5.21 -17.10 -26.07
N MET A 337 5.56 -16.78 -24.83
CA MET A 337 6.71 -15.96 -24.48
C MET A 337 7.34 -16.48 -23.18
N VAL A 338 8.60 -16.11 -22.93
CA VAL A 338 9.34 -16.50 -21.72
C VAL A 338 9.43 -15.31 -20.77
N ILE A 339 9.21 -15.56 -19.47
CA ILE A 339 9.44 -14.60 -18.39
C ILE A 339 10.50 -15.20 -17.47
N GLY A 340 11.50 -14.41 -17.06
CA GLY A 340 12.58 -14.86 -16.19
C GLY A 340 12.95 -13.86 -15.11
N ILE A 341 13.35 -14.38 -13.95
CA ILE A 341 13.91 -13.60 -12.84
C ILE A 341 15.25 -14.21 -12.46
N PHE A 342 16.26 -13.34 -12.30
CA PHE A 342 17.62 -13.68 -11.87
C PHE A 342 18.00 -12.79 -10.69
N LEU A 343 18.48 -13.38 -9.59
CA LEU A 343 18.97 -12.64 -8.42
C LEU A 343 20.46 -12.26 -8.51
N GLY A 344 21.16 -12.70 -9.56
CA GLY A 344 22.60 -12.55 -9.68
C GLY A 344 23.36 -13.30 -8.59
N ASN A 345 24.61 -12.92 -8.34
CA ASN A 345 25.47 -13.53 -7.33
C ASN A 345 24.93 -13.31 -5.91
N GLN A 346 24.72 -14.40 -5.17
CA GLN A 346 24.28 -14.41 -3.77
C GLN A 346 25.27 -15.18 -2.89
N PRO A 347 25.48 -14.75 -1.62
CA PRO A 347 26.62 -15.20 -0.81
C PRO A 347 26.46 -16.59 -0.16
N GLY A 348 25.31 -17.26 -0.30
CA GLY A 348 25.09 -18.56 0.34
C GLY A 348 23.91 -19.36 -0.21
N GLY A 349 23.85 -20.66 0.09
CA GLY A 349 22.82 -21.57 -0.45
C GLY A 349 21.39 -21.34 0.03
N CYS A 350 21.16 -20.41 0.97
CA CYS A 350 19.81 -20.08 1.45
C CYS A 350 19.03 -19.14 0.54
N TYR A 351 19.71 -18.51 -0.43
CA TYR A 351 19.08 -17.59 -1.36
C TYR A 351 18.36 -18.37 -2.45
N SER A 352 17.12 -18.00 -2.75
CA SER A 352 16.36 -18.56 -3.86
C SER A 352 15.36 -17.56 -4.39
N THR A 353 14.97 -17.66 -5.66
CA THR A 353 13.83 -16.91 -6.20
C THR A 353 12.84 -17.87 -6.84
N ARG A 354 11.56 -17.55 -6.74
CA ARG A 354 10.49 -18.31 -7.39
C ARG A 354 9.34 -17.40 -7.80
N ILE A 355 9.03 -17.37 -9.09
CA ILE A 355 7.73 -16.92 -9.58
C ILE A 355 6.62 -17.83 -9.02
N ASN A 356 5.71 -17.26 -8.24
CA ASN A 356 4.62 -17.95 -7.54
C ASN A 356 3.30 -17.88 -8.32
N SER A 357 3.01 -16.72 -8.92
CA SER A 357 1.80 -16.51 -9.72
C SER A 357 2.04 -15.47 -10.82
N VAL A 358 1.25 -15.60 -11.88
CA VAL A 358 1.12 -14.58 -12.92
C VAL A 358 -0.37 -14.24 -13.00
N GLY A 359 -0.70 -12.97 -12.80
CA GLY A 359 -2.04 -12.44 -12.98
C GLY A 359 -2.12 -11.60 -14.26
N LYS A 360 -3.31 -11.48 -14.84
CA LYS A 360 -3.57 -10.54 -15.93
C LYS A 360 -4.66 -9.57 -15.52
N SER A 361 -4.38 -8.27 -15.64
CA SER A 361 -5.35 -7.19 -15.45
C SER A 361 -5.41 -6.32 -16.71
N GLY A 362 -6.54 -6.35 -17.41
CA GLY A 362 -6.65 -5.71 -18.72
C GLY A 362 -5.60 -6.22 -19.72
N ASN A 363 -4.73 -5.33 -20.19
CA ASN A 363 -3.61 -5.65 -21.07
C ASN A 363 -2.26 -5.75 -20.33
N THR A 364 -2.25 -5.83 -19.00
CA THR A 364 -1.02 -5.92 -18.20
C THR A 364 -0.92 -7.29 -17.55
N LEU A 365 0.27 -7.90 -17.58
CA LEU A 365 0.60 -9.08 -16.78
C LEU A 365 1.36 -8.67 -15.52
N ALA A 366 0.88 -9.10 -14.37
CA ALA A 366 1.55 -8.97 -13.09
C ALA A 366 2.24 -10.29 -12.72
N VAL A 367 3.55 -10.27 -12.52
CA VAL A 367 4.38 -11.44 -12.17
C VAL A 367 4.77 -11.31 -10.70
N TYR A 368 4.22 -12.19 -9.86
CA TYR A 368 4.51 -12.25 -8.44
C TYR A 368 5.61 -13.28 -8.18
N HIS A 369 6.67 -12.86 -7.51
CA HIS A 369 7.79 -13.73 -7.15
C HIS A 369 8.18 -13.58 -5.69
N LEU A 370 8.67 -14.67 -5.14
CA LEU A 370 9.17 -14.79 -3.79
C LEU A 370 10.68 -14.95 -3.83
N ASP A 371 11.37 -14.01 -3.20
CA ASP A 371 12.80 -14.11 -2.95
C ASP A 371 13.01 -14.57 -1.50
N ARG A 372 13.64 -15.73 -1.35
CA ARG A 372 14.05 -16.24 -0.05
C ARG A 372 15.43 -15.67 0.26
N MET A 373 15.52 -14.95 1.36
CA MET A 373 16.78 -14.44 1.91
C MET A 373 16.91 -14.94 3.35
N PRO A 374 18.11 -15.35 3.79
CA PRO A 374 18.32 -15.78 5.16
C PRO A 374 18.11 -14.61 6.14
N ALA A 375 17.41 -14.86 7.24
CA ALA A 375 17.33 -13.93 8.36
C ALA A 375 18.71 -13.77 9.04
N ALA A 376 18.89 -12.67 9.78
CA ALA A 376 20.12 -12.43 10.52
C ALA A 376 20.42 -13.60 11.49
N GLY A 377 21.65 -14.13 11.42
CA GLY A 377 22.09 -15.25 12.27
C GLY A 377 21.80 -16.65 11.72
N VAL A 378 21.10 -16.78 10.58
CA VAL A 378 20.92 -18.07 9.92
C VAL A 378 22.22 -18.51 9.25
N MET A 379 22.73 -19.68 9.62
CA MET A 379 23.90 -20.29 9.01
C MET A 379 23.53 -20.92 7.67
N CYS A 380 24.12 -20.41 6.58
CA CYS A 380 23.97 -20.93 5.23
C CYS A 380 25.24 -21.63 4.77
N THR A 381 25.13 -22.49 3.76
CA THR A 381 26.31 -23.04 3.10
C THR A 381 27.11 -21.91 2.46
N ALA A 382 28.42 -21.90 2.69
CA ALA A 382 29.35 -20.91 2.14
C ALA A 382 29.64 -21.23 0.66
N GLN A 383 28.67 -20.95 -0.20
CA GLN A 383 28.74 -21.14 -1.64
C GLN A 383 28.07 -19.97 -2.34
N VAL A 384 28.74 -19.40 -3.36
CA VAL A 384 28.10 -18.42 -4.23
C VAL A 384 27.06 -19.13 -5.08
N VAL A 385 25.82 -18.67 -4.99
CA VAL A 385 24.68 -19.17 -5.78
C VAL A 385 24.12 -18.06 -6.65
N THR A 386 23.37 -18.45 -7.66
CA THR A 386 22.82 -17.57 -8.70
C THR A 386 21.39 -17.99 -8.99
N PRO A 387 20.44 -17.65 -8.10
CA PRO A 387 19.05 -18.09 -8.21
C PRO A 387 18.33 -17.54 -9.44
N ALA A 388 17.58 -18.42 -10.09
CA ALA A 388 16.76 -18.07 -11.24
C ALA A 388 15.48 -18.93 -11.35
N HIS A 389 14.41 -18.30 -11.85
CA HIS A 389 13.19 -19.00 -12.29
C HIS A 389 12.78 -18.46 -13.66
N LEU A 390 12.70 -19.35 -14.65
CA LEU A 390 12.19 -19.07 -15.99
C LEU A 390 10.92 -19.87 -16.25
N ILE A 391 9.91 -19.19 -16.78
CA ILE A 391 8.59 -19.75 -17.08
C ILE A 391 8.17 -19.42 -18.52
N VAL A 392 7.33 -20.27 -19.09
CA VAL A 392 6.60 -19.99 -20.34
C VAL A 392 5.15 -19.64 -20.02
N VAL A 393 4.64 -18.62 -20.70
CA VAL A 393 3.25 -18.18 -20.66
C VAL A 393 2.73 -17.95 -22.08
N ASP A 394 1.41 -17.90 -22.24
CA ASP A 394 0.80 -17.45 -23.50
C ASP A 394 1.28 -16.04 -23.85
N ARG A 395 1.56 -15.83 -25.14
CA ARG A 395 2.08 -14.57 -25.66
C ARG A 395 1.05 -13.47 -25.48
N THR A 396 1.53 -12.31 -25.03
CA THR A 396 0.77 -11.06 -25.03
C THR A 396 1.67 -9.92 -25.47
N ASP A 397 1.09 -8.90 -26.11
CA ASP A 397 1.77 -7.63 -26.39
C ASP A 397 1.61 -6.59 -25.27
N GLY A 398 0.88 -6.98 -24.23
CA GLY A 398 0.73 -6.26 -22.99
C GLY A 398 2.01 -5.96 -22.22
N GLU A 399 1.94 -4.97 -21.34
CA GLU A 399 3.00 -4.63 -20.38
C GLU A 399 3.17 -5.76 -19.35
N VAL A 400 4.40 -6.04 -18.91
CA VAL A 400 4.69 -7.03 -17.87
C VAL A 400 5.34 -6.33 -16.69
N GLN A 401 4.68 -6.40 -15.53
CA GLN A 401 5.14 -5.79 -14.28
C GLN A 401 5.53 -6.88 -13.29
N PHE A 402 6.60 -6.63 -12.53
CA PHE A 402 7.15 -7.61 -11.59
C PHE A 402 7.02 -7.11 -10.16
N THR A 403 6.26 -7.84 -9.35
CA THR A 403 6.03 -7.54 -7.94
C THR A 403 6.74 -8.58 -7.07
N THR A 404 7.59 -8.12 -6.16
CA THR A 404 8.21 -8.98 -5.15
C THR A 404 7.25 -9.11 -3.98
N VAL A 405 6.87 -10.34 -3.63
CA VAL A 405 6.08 -10.62 -2.42
C VAL A 405 7.06 -10.91 -1.29
N ALA A 406 7.16 -9.99 -0.34
CA ALA A 406 7.95 -10.21 0.87
C ALA A 406 7.15 -11.10 1.82
N ILE A 407 7.52 -12.38 1.94
CA ILE A 407 7.01 -13.23 3.02
C ILE A 407 7.98 -13.08 4.20
N PRO A 408 7.55 -12.57 5.37
CA PRO A 408 8.36 -12.59 6.57
C PRO A 408 8.66 -14.05 6.91
N VAL A 409 9.91 -14.45 6.75
CA VAL A 409 10.39 -15.76 7.16
C VAL A 409 10.58 -15.69 8.68
N MET A 410 9.71 -16.38 9.42
CA MET A 410 9.84 -16.57 10.87
C MET A 410 11.10 -17.34 11.24
#